data_AF-A0A4Q3W7R0-F1
#
_entry.id   AF-A0A4Q3W7R0-F1
#
_cell.length_a   1.000
_cell.length_b   1.000
_cell.length_c   1.000
_cell.angle_alpha   90.00
_cell.angle_beta   90.00
_cell.angle_gamma   90.00
#
_symmetry.space_group_name_H-M   'P 1'
#
loop_
_entity.id
_entity.type
_entity.pdbx_description
1 polymer ?
#
loop_
_entity_poly.entity_id
_entity_poly.type
_entity_poly.pdbx_seq_one_letter_code
_entity_poly.pdbx_strand_id
1 'polypeptide(L)' 'LAGGLTPENVARAAQQVHPFAVDCVSGVEASKGIKNPERVQAFTRAARPKQSQQ' A
#
# COMPACT_ATOMS: atom_id res chain seq x y z
N LEU A 1 -7.07 7.58 0.80
CA LEU A 1 -7.57 6.61 -0.20
C LEU A 1 -7.72 5.25 0.47
N ALA A 2 -8.87 4.60 0.36
CA ALA A 2 -9.14 3.30 0.98
C ALA A 2 -9.98 2.42 0.05
N GLY A 3 -9.78 1.10 0.13
CA GLY A 3 -10.51 0.10 -0.64
C GLY A 3 -9.75 -0.41 -1.86
N GLY A 4 -9.55 -1.74 -1.94
CA GLY A 4 -8.92 -2.41 -3.08
C GLY A 4 -7.43 -2.12 -3.29
N LEU A 5 -6.78 -1.45 -2.35
CA LEU A 5 -5.35 -1.19 -2.44
C LEU A 5 -4.54 -2.46 -2.17
N THR A 6 -3.48 -2.65 -2.93
CA THR A 6 -2.54 -3.76 -2.81
C THR A 6 -1.10 -3.23 -2.95
N PRO A 7 -0.07 -4.00 -2.57
CA PRO A 7 1.32 -3.59 -2.79
C PRO A 7 1.64 -3.19 -4.24
N GLU A 8 0.93 -3.78 -5.21
CA GLU A 8 1.15 -3.57 -6.63
C GLU A 8 0.53 -2.27 -7.15
N ASN A 9 -0.53 -1.76 -6.52
CA ASN A 9 -1.28 -0.60 -7.02
C ASN A 9 -1.14 0.67 -6.17
N VAL A 10 -0.74 0.56 -4.90
CA VAL A 10 -0.78 1.67 -3.93
C VAL A 10 0.08 2.86 -4.36
N ALA A 11 1.25 2.60 -4.96
CA ALA A 11 2.15 3.66 -5.43
C ALA A 11 1.50 4.51 -6.53
N ARG A 12 0.95 3.85 -7.56
CA ARG A 12 0.25 4.51 -8.66
C ARG A 12 -0.98 5.26 -8.14
N ALA A 13 -1.76 4.63 -7.27
CA ALA A 13 -2.98 5.22 -6.74
C ALA A 13 -2.69 6.47 -5.89
N ALA A 14 -1.63 6.42 -5.08
CA ALA A 14 -1.16 7.57 -4.31
C ALA A 14 -0.65 8.71 -5.20
N GLN A 15 0.11 8.40 -6.27
CA GLN A 15 0.59 9.39 -7.23
C GLN A 15 -0.52 10.06 -8.04
N GLN A 16 -1.62 9.36 -8.31
CA GLN A 16 -2.74 9.93 -9.06
C GLN A 16 -3.62 10.81 -8.18
N VAL A 17 -3.91 10.35 -6.96
CA VAL A 17 -4.89 11.00 -6.08
C VAL A 17 -4.24 12.01 -5.12
N HIS A 18 -2.93 11.93 -4.89
CA HIS A 18 -2.20 12.72 -3.89
C HIS A 18 -2.88 12.73 -2.51
N PRO A 19 -3.27 11.58 -1.95
CA PRO A 19 -3.99 11.55 -0.68
C PRO A 19 -3.05 11.85 0.49
N PHE A 20 -3.59 12.41 1.57
CA PHE A 20 -2.85 12.55 2.83
C PHE A 20 -2.40 11.19 3.40
N ALA A 21 -3.25 10.17 3.29
CA ALA A 21 -2.97 8.82 3.76
C ALA A 21 -3.66 7.74 2.90
N VAL A 22 -3.13 6.52 2.98
CA VAL A 22 -3.69 5.31 2.38
C VAL A 22 -3.97 4.26 3.45
N ASP A 23 -5.05 3.51 3.29
CA ASP A 23 -5.41 2.41 4.19
C ASP A 23 -5.80 1.15 3.41
N CYS A 24 -5.46 -0.02 3.96
CA CYS A 24 -5.68 -1.31 3.33
C CYS A 24 -5.97 -2.42 4.35
N VAL A 25 -7.09 -3.13 4.14
CA VAL A 25 -7.45 -4.32 4.92
C VAL A 25 -7.11 -5.60 4.15
N SER A 26 -7.88 -5.96 3.13
CA SER A 26 -7.76 -7.26 2.44
C SER A 26 -6.56 -7.39 1.52
N GLY A 27 -6.05 -6.30 0.94
CA GLY A 27 -4.91 -6.34 0.01
C GLY A 27 -3.57 -6.71 0.64
N VAL A 28 -3.52 -6.83 1.97
CA VAL A 28 -2.35 -7.31 2.74
C VAL A 28 -2.63 -8.58 3.54
N GLU A 29 -3.78 -9.23 3.31
CA GLU A 29 -4.15 -10.48 3.97
C GLU A 29 -3.58 -11.70 3.22
N ALA A 30 -3.21 -12.75 3.96
CA ALA A 30 -2.94 -14.09 3.41
C ALA A 30 -4.25 -14.85 3.13
N SER A 31 -5.20 -14.72 4.06
CA SER A 31 -6.55 -15.26 4.03
C SER A 31 -7.46 -14.37 4.88
N LYS A 32 -8.78 -14.54 4.80
CA LYS A 32 -9.77 -13.66 5.45
C LYS A 32 -9.43 -13.43 6.94
N GLY A 33 -9.06 -12.19 7.28
CA GLY A 33 -8.72 -11.78 8.65
C GLY A 33 -7.30 -12.12 9.12
N ILE A 34 -6.47 -12.78 8.30
CA ILE A 34 -5.08 -13.12 8.62
C ILE A 34 -4.14 -12.27 7.79
N LYS A 35 -3.34 -11.40 8.42
CA LYS A 35 -2.36 -10.54 7.74
C LYS A 35 -1.14 -11.35 7.27
N ASN A 36 -0.66 -11.06 6.06
CA ASN A 36 0.62 -11.56 5.58
C ASN A 36 1.72 -10.51 5.87
N PRO A 37 2.71 -10.81 6.72
CA PRO A 37 3.77 -9.86 7.06
C PRO A 37 4.54 -9.33 5.84
N GLU A 38 4.83 -10.18 4.85
CA GLU A 38 5.55 -9.78 3.64
C GLU A 38 4.74 -8.80 2.80
N ARG A 39 3.42 -9.04 2.66
CA ARG A 39 2.52 -8.12 1.94
C ARG A 39 2.38 -6.79 2.67
N VAL A 40 2.30 -6.78 3.99
CA VAL A 40 2.27 -5.54 4.79
C VAL A 40 3.55 -4.72 4.57
N GLN A 41 4.71 -5.37 4.61
CA GLN A 41 5.98 -4.70 4.36
C GLN A 41 6.08 -4.18 2.93
N ALA A 42 5.68 -4.99 1.94
CA ALA A 42 5.65 -4.59 0.53
C ALA A 42 4.72 -3.39 0.31
N PHE A 43 3.52 -3.41 0.90
CA PHE A 43 2.58 -2.30 0.86
C PHE A 43 3.18 -1.02 1.45
N THR A 44 3.77 -1.11 2.63
CA THR A 44 4.39 0.04 3.31
C THR A 44 5.54 0.63 2.47
N ARG A 45 6.36 -0.23 1.84
CA ARG A 45 7.44 0.23 0.95
C ARG A 45 6.89 0.90 -0.31
N ALA A 46 5.88 0.33 -0.94
CA ALA A 46 5.27 0.85 -2.16
C ALA A 46 4.49 2.15 -1.92
N ALA A 47 3.86 2.31 -0.75
CA ALA A 47 3.10 3.50 -0.37
C ALA A 47 4.00 4.69 -0.01
N ARG A 48 5.27 4.45 0.31
CA ARG A 48 6.23 5.52 0.61
C ARG A 48 6.73 6.16 -0.68
N PRO A 49 6.73 7.49 -0.80
CA PRO A 49 7.41 8.16 -1.90
C PRO A 49 8.88 7.74 -1.90
N LYS A 50 9.44 7.40 -3.08
CA LYS A 50 10.89 7.27 -3.21
C LYS A 50 11.48 8.63 -2.91
N GLN A 51 12.21 8.76 -1.81
CA GLN A 51 13.06 9.91 -1.58
C GLN A 51 14.09 9.90 -2.71
N SER A 52 14.10 10.96 -3.51
CA SER A 52 15.17 11.20 -4.47
C SER A 52 16.49 11.19 -3.69
N GLN A 53 17.37 10.23 -3.98
CA GLN A 53 18.77 10.37 -3.57
C GLN A 53 19.31 11.57 -4.37
N GLN A 54 19.72 12.61 -3.64
CA GLN A 54 20.56 13.67 -4.19
C GLN A 54 21.97 13.11 -4.41
#